data_AF-A0A928YDZ4-F1
#
_entry.id   AF-A0A928YDZ4-F1
#
_cell.length_a   1.000
_cell.length_b   1.000
_cell.length_c   1.000
_cell.angle_alpha   90.00
_cell.angle_beta   90.00
_cell.angle_gamma   90.00
#
_symmetry.space_group_name_H-M   'P 1'
#
loop_
_entity.id
_entity.type
_entity.pdbx_description
1 polymer ?
#
loop_
_entity_poly.entity_id
_entity_poly.type
_entity_poly.pdbx_seq_one_letter_code
_entity_poly.pdbx_strand_id
1 'polypeptide(L)'
;MSIFNSIKDVMDHLNGLETLSKLVAENYALEGGIANRIAEKKGNMKFTQIRKFFGHIKKIEKTIKDKEDNEPIDMEELYLLMPELAYGYGREVISKDFYDVMKICIATNKIKKVIDFKRFVELLSAVIAYHKKIEMDNKGGGK
;
A
#
# COMPACT_ATOMS: atom_id res chain seq x y z
N MET A 1 0.36 5.91 -22.29
CA MET A 1 -0.63 4.88 -21.94
C MET A 1 -0.60 4.71 -20.44
N SER A 2 -1.76 4.66 -19.79
CA SER A 2 -1.83 4.32 -18.36
C SER A 2 -1.82 2.80 -18.21
N ILE A 3 -1.07 2.28 -17.23
CA ILE A 3 -1.01 0.84 -16.96
C ILE A 3 -2.34 0.36 -16.37
N PHE A 4 -2.95 1.18 -15.50
CA PHE A 4 -4.28 0.95 -14.93
C PHE A 4 -5.16 2.18 -15.20
N ASN A 5 -6.41 1.99 -15.63
CA ASN A 5 -7.31 3.11 -15.96
C ASN A 5 -8.14 3.55 -14.76
N SER A 6 -8.35 2.67 -13.78
CA SER A 6 -9.15 2.94 -12.59
C SER A 6 -8.63 2.26 -11.33
N ILE A 7 -9.14 2.68 -10.17
CA ILE A 7 -8.86 1.98 -8.90
C ILE A 7 -9.46 0.57 -8.88
N LYS A 8 -10.54 0.35 -9.64
CA LYS A 8 -11.13 -0.97 -9.80
C LYS A 8 -10.17 -1.91 -10.53
N ASP A 9 -9.53 -1.44 -11.60
CA ASP A 9 -8.53 -2.22 -12.35
C ASP A 9 -7.35 -2.63 -11.44
N VAL A 10 -6.95 -1.72 -10.55
CA VAL A 10 -5.91 -1.99 -9.53
C VAL A 10 -6.37 -3.10 -8.58
N MET A 11 -7.58 -2.99 -8.04
CA MET A 11 -8.13 -4.00 -7.12
C MET A 11 -8.29 -5.36 -7.82
N ASP A 12 -8.77 -5.39 -9.05
CA ASP A 12 -8.95 -6.61 -9.85
C ASP A 12 -7.60 -7.28 -10.13
N HIS A 13 -6.58 -6.50 -10.51
CA HIS A 13 -5.23 -7.00 -10.71
C HIS A 13 -4.64 -7.58 -9.42
N LEU A 14 -4.72 -6.86 -8.31
CA LEU A 14 -4.22 -7.34 -7.02
C LEU A 14 -4.94 -8.61 -6.58
N ASN A 15 -6.26 -8.68 -6.73
CA ASN A 15 -7.05 -9.87 -6.41
C ASN A 15 -6.61 -11.10 -7.22
N GLY A 16 -6.30 -10.92 -8.51
CA GLY A 16 -5.82 -11.98 -9.39
C GLY A 16 -4.42 -12.52 -9.06
N LEU A 17 -3.62 -11.81 -8.23
CA LEU A 17 -2.31 -12.28 -7.82
C LEU A 17 -2.42 -13.40 -6.78
N GLU A 18 -1.68 -14.49 -6.98
CA GLU A 18 -1.55 -15.55 -5.98
C GLU A 18 -0.76 -15.08 -4.75
N THR A 19 0.31 -14.31 -4.98
CA THR A 19 1.20 -13.75 -3.95
C THR A 19 1.67 -12.37 -4.38
N LEU A 20 2.05 -11.53 -3.42
CA LEU A 20 2.52 -10.17 -3.75
C LEU A 20 3.87 -10.17 -4.45
N SER A 21 4.75 -11.13 -4.21
CA SER A 21 6.04 -11.24 -4.94
C SER A 21 5.89 -11.27 -6.47
N LYS A 22 4.74 -11.70 -7.01
CA LYS A 22 4.44 -11.68 -8.46
C LYS A 22 4.19 -10.27 -9.01
N LEU A 23 4.08 -9.26 -8.15
CA LEU A 23 3.93 -7.88 -8.56
C LEU A 23 5.24 -7.35 -9.14
N VAL A 24 5.22 -6.94 -10.40
CA VAL A 24 6.38 -6.38 -11.10
C VAL A 24 6.52 -4.87 -10.85
N ALA A 25 7.76 -4.38 -10.80
CA ALA A 25 8.08 -2.99 -10.45
C ALA A 25 7.39 -1.98 -11.35
N GLU A 26 7.33 -2.27 -12.64
CA GLU A 26 6.71 -1.45 -13.67
C GLU A 26 5.23 -1.20 -13.36
N ASN A 27 4.53 -2.20 -12.83
CA ASN A 27 3.09 -2.10 -12.55
C ASN A 27 2.78 -1.21 -11.36
N TYR A 28 3.66 -1.13 -10.34
CA TYR A 28 3.37 -0.33 -9.15
C TYR A 28 4.15 0.99 -9.07
N ALA A 29 5.37 1.06 -9.59
CA ALA A 29 6.26 2.21 -9.38
C ALA A 29 6.04 3.34 -10.40
N LEU A 30 5.67 3.02 -11.64
CA LEU A 30 5.53 4.01 -12.71
C LEU A 30 4.26 4.87 -12.57
N GLU A 31 4.26 6.03 -13.23
CA GLU A 31 3.08 6.88 -13.32
C GLU A 31 1.95 6.14 -14.05
N GLY A 32 0.70 6.31 -13.59
CA GLY A 32 -0.44 5.49 -14.02
C GLY A 32 -0.42 4.04 -13.51
N GLY A 33 0.61 3.65 -12.75
CA GLY A 33 0.71 2.38 -12.03
C GLY A 33 -0.11 2.35 -10.74
N ILE A 34 -0.09 1.20 -10.06
CA ILE A 34 -0.89 0.92 -8.84
C ILE A 34 -0.68 2.00 -7.78
N ALA A 35 0.57 2.32 -7.44
CA ALA A 35 0.85 3.25 -6.36
C ALA A 35 0.33 4.66 -6.65
N ASN A 36 0.49 5.11 -7.90
CA ASN A 36 -0.01 6.39 -8.36
C ASN A 36 -1.55 6.45 -8.31
N ARG A 37 -2.26 5.41 -8.78
CA ARG A 37 -3.72 5.33 -8.72
C ARG A 37 -4.28 5.33 -7.29
N ILE A 38 -3.62 4.61 -6.37
CA ILE A 38 -4.00 4.63 -4.95
C ILE A 38 -3.84 6.04 -4.38
N ALA A 39 -2.72 6.71 -4.68
CA ALA A 39 -2.45 8.06 -4.19
C ALA A 39 -3.44 9.10 -4.74
N GLU A 40 -3.87 8.99 -6.00
CA GLU A 40 -4.92 9.84 -6.59
C GLU A 40 -6.27 9.68 -5.87
N LYS A 41 -6.57 8.48 -5.36
CA LYS A 41 -7.79 8.16 -4.60
C LYS A 41 -7.66 8.41 -3.09
N LYS A 42 -6.70 9.23 -2.67
CA LYS A 42 -6.52 9.60 -1.26
C LYS A 42 -7.74 10.33 -0.66
N GLY A 43 -8.54 11.03 -1.48
CA GLY A 43 -9.57 11.95 -0.99
C GLY A 43 -8.99 12.94 0.03
N ASN A 44 -9.61 13.00 1.21
CA ASN A 44 -9.21 13.86 2.33
C ASN A 44 -8.13 13.23 3.24
N MET A 45 -7.63 12.04 2.93
CA MET A 45 -6.63 11.35 3.73
C MET A 45 -5.34 12.18 3.79
N LYS A 46 -4.98 12.60 5.02
CA LYS A 46 -3.76 13.35 5.30
C LYS A 46 -2.53 12.45 5.21
N PHE A 47 -1.42 13.02 4.74
CA PHE A 47 -0.13 12.32 4.67
C PHE A 47 0.32 11.75 6.02
N THR A 48 -0.05 12.42 7.12
CA THR A 48 0.25 11.97 8.48
C THR A 48 -0.39 10.62 8.82
N GLN A 49 -1.55 10.29 8.26
CA GLN A 49 -2.22 9.00 8.50
C GLN A 49 -1.49 7.86 7.78
N ILE A 50 -1.13 8.05 6.51
CA ILE A 50 -0.35 7.06 5.76
C ILE A 50 1.02 6.86 6.42
N ARG A 51 1.68 7.94 6.84
CA ARG A 51 2.98 7.86 7.50
C ARG A 51 2.92 7.07 8.81
N LYS A 52 1.85 7.19 9.60
CA LYS A 52 1.66 6.42 10.83
C LYS A 52 1.55 4.92 10.51
N PHE A 53 0.65 4.56 9.61
CA PHE A 53 0.47 3.17 9.18
C PHE A 53 1.77 2.58 8.62
N PHE A 54 2.46 3.31 7.74
CA PHE A 54 3.75 2.88 7.21
C PHE A 54 4.83 2.76 8.27
N GLY A 55 4.80 3.59 9.31
CA GLY A 55 5.70 3.46 10.46
C GLY A 55 5.54 2.13 11.17
N HIS A 56 4.32 1.59 11.27
CA HIS A 56 4.08 0.26 11.83
C HIS A 56 4.62 -0.84 10.90
N ILE A 57 4.38 -0.73 9.60
CA ILE A 57 4.94 -1.65 8.60
C ILE A 57 6.48 -1.67 8.64
N LYS A 58 7.13 -0.50 8.78
CA LYS A 58 8.60 -0.41 8.90
C LYS A 58 9.14 -1.04 10.19
N LYS A 59 8.36 -1.10 11.27
CA LYS A 59 8.75 -1.82 12.48
C LYS A 59 8.79 -3.33 12.21
N ILE A 60 7.76 -3.87 11.55
CA ILE A 60 7.71 -5.27 11.13
C ILE A 60 8.87 -5.59 10.17
N GLU A 61 9.15 -4.71 9.19
CA GLU A 61 10.29 -4.88 8.28
C GLU A 61 11.62 -5.03 9.03
N LYS A 62 11.80 -4.30 10.13
CA LYS A 62 13.02 -4.36 10.94
C LYS A 62 13.16 -5.71 11.65
N THR A 63 12.06 -6.36 12.06
CA THR A 63 12.12 -7.66 12.77
C THR A 63 12.46 -8.82 11.83
N ILE A 64 12.28 -8.63 10.52
CA ILE A 64 12.56 -9.65 9.49
C ILE A 64 13.77 -9.35 8.62
N LYS A 65 14.53 -8.28 8.93
CA LYS A 65 15.62 -7.77 8.08
C LYS A 65 16.67 -8.83 7.73
N ASP A 66 16.98 -9.70 8.68
CA ASP A 66 18.03 -10.71 8.55
C ASP A 66 17.50 -12.06 8.02
N LYS A 67 16.21 -12.14 7.66
CA LYS A 67 15.59 -13.33 7.07
C LYS A 67 15.77 -13.36 5.55
N GLU A 68 15.90 -14.57 5.01
CA GLU A 68 15.95 -14.83 3.58
C GLU A 68 14.57 -14.68 2.94
N ASP A 69 14.57 -14.34 1.64
CA ASP A 69 13.36 -14.08 0.86
C ASP A 69 12.34 -15.22 0.85
N ASN A 70 12.83 -16.46 0.90
CA ASN A 70 12.00 -17.66 0.85
C ASN A 70 11.44 -18.08 2.20
N GLU A 71 11.89 -17.49 3.30
CA GLU A 71 11.41 -17.81 4.64
C GLU A 71 9.94 -17.40 4.82
N PRO A 72 9.15 -18.19 5.57
CA PRO A 72 7.81 -17.78 5.95
C PRO A 72 7.86 -16.54 6.84
N ILE A 73 6.89 -15.65 6.66
CA ILE A 73 6.73 -14.48 7.52
C ILE A 73 5.61 -14.73 8.53
N ASP A 74 5.83 -14.29 9.77
CA ASP A 74 4.77 -14.21 10.75
C ASP A 74 3.86 -13.02 10.44
N MET A 75 2.60 -13.32 10.18
CA MET A 75 1.58 -12.35 9.77
C MET A 75 0.83 -11.76 10.96
N GLU A 76 1.06 -12.21 12.20
CA GLU A 76 0.33 -11.78 13.38
C GLU A 76 0.38 -10.25 13.55
N GLU A 77 1.59 -9.67 13.56
CA GLU A 77 1.77 -8.21 13.67
C GLU A 77 1.10 -7.45 12.51
N LEU A 78 1.08 -8.02 11.30
CA LEU A 78 0.48 -7.39 10.14
C LEU A 78 -1.06 -7.42 10.20
N TYR A 79 -1.64 -8.54 10.66
CA TYR A 79 -3.09 -8.66 10.87
C TYR A 79 -3.60 -7.71 11.96
N LEU A 80 -2.81 -7.45 13.00
CA LEU A 80 -3.14 -6.49 14.04
C LEU A 80 -3.23 -5.04 13.55
N LEU A 81 -2.74 -4.73 12.34
CA LEU A 81 -2.93 -3.41 11.73
C LEU A 81 -4.30 -3.26 11.05
N MET A 82 -5.03 -4.36 10.78
CA MET A 82 -6.35 -4.28 10.15
C MET A 82 -7.40 -3.57 11.02
N PRO A 83 -7.48 -3.79 12.34
CA PRO A 83 -8.30 -2.97 13.23
C PRO A 83 -7.96 -1.48 13.22
N GLU A 84 -6.68 -1.11 13.15
CA GLU A 84 -6.24 0.30 13.06
C GLU A 84 -6.73 0.95 11.76
N LEU A 85 -6.60 0.24 10.64
CA LEU A 85 -7.11 0.67 9.34
C LEU A 85 -8.63 0.81 9.35
N ALA A 86 -9.35 -0.15 9.94
CA ALA A 86 -10.81 -0.12 10.04
C ALA A 86 -11.29 1.06 10.91
N TYR A 87 -10.60 1.33 12.02
CA TYR A 87 -10.87 2.49 12.86
C TYR A 87 -10.65 3.80 12.09
N GLY A 88 -9.53 3.92 11.37
CA GLY A 88 -9.22 5.10 10.55
C GLY A 88 -10.23 5.32 9.41
N TYR A 89 -10.73 4.23 8.82
CA TYR A 89 -11.83 4.29 7.85
C TYR A 89 -13.13 4.77 8.48
N GLY A 90 -13.53 4.20 9.62
CA GLY A 90 -14.74 4.63 10.35
C GLY A 90 -14.68 6.07 10.88
N ARG A 91 -13.47 6.62 11.05
CA ARG A 91 -13.23 8.03 11.38
C ARG A 91 -13.09 8.95 10.17
N GLU A 92 -13.27 8.41 8.96
CA GLU A 92 -13.15 9.13 7.68
C GLU A 92 -11.77 9.78 7.45
N VAL A 93 -10.74 9.30 8.16
CA VAL A 93 -9.35 9.78 7.99
C VAL A 93 -8.53 8.91 7.05
N ILE A 94 -9.04 7.72 6.71
CA ILE A 94 -8.54 6.81 5.68
C ILE A 94 -9.61 6.68 4.60
N SER A 95 -9.22 6.77 3.32
CA SER A 95 -10.17 6.60 2.22
C SER A 95 -10.59 5.14 2.08
N LYS A 96 -11.83 4.92 1.63
CA LYS A 96 -12.35 3.58 1.34
C LYS A 96 -11.43 2.82 0.38
N ASP A 97 -10.98 3.48 -0.68
CA ASP A 97 -10.11 2.89 -1.70
C ASP A 97 -8.77 2.42 -1.11
N PHE A 98 -8.15 3.22 -0.22
CA PHE A 98 -6.93 2.79 0.47
C PHE A 98 -7.20 1.61 1.40
N TYR A 99 -8.28 1.67 2.20
CA TYR A 99 -8.67 0.59 3.10
C TYR A 99 -8.89 -0.74 2.36
N ASP A 100 -9.63 -0.71 1.26
CA ASP A 100 -9.94 -1.88 0.44
C ASP A 100 -8.68 -2.48 -0.19
N VAL A 101 -7.77 -1.65 -0.71
CA VAL A 101 -6.48 -2.13 -1.24
C VAL A 101 -5.63 -2.78 -0.15
N MET A 102 -5.55 -2.18 1.05
CA MET A 102 -4.83 -2.79 2.17
C MET A 102 -5.45 -4.12 2.59
N LYS A 103 -6.79 -4.20 2.61
CA LYS A 103 -7.51 -5.44 2.89
C LYS A 103 -7.20 -6.52 1.85
N ILE A 104 -7.14 -6.19 0.56
CA ILE A 104 -6.75 -7.13 -0.48
C ILE A 104 -5.32 -7.64 -0.22
N CYS A 105 -4.37 -6.75 0.03
CA CYS A 105 -2.97 -7.15 0.24
C CYS A 105 -2.77 -8.00 1.51
N ILE A 106 -3.39 -7.61 2.64
CA ILE A 106 -3.15 -8.21 3.95
C ILE A 106 -4.10 -9.39 4.21
N ALA A 107 -5.40 -9.21 4.03
CA ALA A 107 -6.40 -10.16 4.51
C ALA A 107 -6.70 -11.34 3.56
N THR A 108 -6.13 -11.36 2.35
CA THR A 108 -6.36 -12.43 1.36
C THR A 108 -5.19 -13.40 1.21
N ASN A 109 -4.33 -13.51 2.23
CA ASN A 109 -3.21 -14.45 2.28
C ASN A 109 -2.21 -14.29 1.10
N LYS A 110 -2.06 -13.08 0.57
CA LYS A 110 -1.12 -12.76 -0.52
C LYS A 110 0.31 -12.55 -0.04
N ILE A 111 0.51 -12.42 1.28
CA ILE A 111 1.81 -12.31 1.93
C ILE A 111 2.04 -13.60 2.71
N LYS A 112 2.97 -14.43 2.23
CA LYS A 112 3.27 -15.74 2.83
C LYS A 112 4.74 -15.83 3.23
N LYS A 113 5.61 -15.18 2.46
CA LYS A 113 7.07 -15.19 2.63
C LYS A 113 7.61 -13.78 2.79
N VAL A 114 8.86 -13.70 3.26
CA VAL A 114 9.60 -12.43 3.39
C VAL A 114 9.61 -11.63 2.09
N ILE A 115 9.76 -12.28 0.93
CA ILE A 115 9.72 -11.59 -0.38
C ILE A 115 8.37 -10.93 -0.69
N ASP A 116 7.26 -11.54 -0.28
CA ASP A 116 5.93 -10.96 -0.48
C ASP A 116 5.76 -9.69 0.36
N PHE A 117 6.27 -9.74 1.60
CA PHE A 117 6.26 -8.60 2.50
C PHE A 117 7.18 -7.49 2.00
N LYS A 118 8.39 -7.79 1.55
CA LYS A 118 9.29 -6.80 0.92
C LYS A 118 8.58 -6.10 -0.24
N ARG A 119 7.89 -6.86 -1.11
CA ARG A 119 7.12 -6.27 -2.21
C ARG A 119 5.96 -5.39 -1.71
N PHE A 120 5.28 -5.78 -0.64
CA PHE A 120 4.27 -4.95 0.00
C PHE A 120 4.85 -3.61 0.52
N VAL A 121 6.02 -3.64 1.15
CA VAL A 121 6.72 -2.44 1.64
C VAL A 121 7.12 -1.53 0.47
N GLU A 122 7.63 -2.09 -0.63
CA GLU A 122 7.99 -1.34 -1.82
C GLU A 122 6.77 -0.65 -2.45
N LEU A 123 5.66 -1.37 -2.59
CA LEU A 123 4.39 -0.81 -3.06
C LEU A 123 3.94 0.37 -2.17
N LEU A 124 3.92 0.18 -0.85
CA LEU A 124 3.53 1.25 0.09
C LEU A 124 4.49 2.44 0.05
N SER A 125 5.78 2.19 -0.11
CA SER A 125 6.79 3.25 -0.26
C SER A 125 6.50 4.11 -1.50
N ALA A 126 6.15 3.47 -2.62
CA ALA A 126 5.74 4.17 -3.83
C ALA A 126 4.44 4.98 -3.62
N VAL A 127 3.44 4.42 -2.91
CA VAL A 127 2.18 5.13 -2.60
C VAL A 127 2.47 6.41 -1.81
N ILE A 128 3.36 6.34 -0.81
CA ILE A 128 3.76 7.48 0.00
C ILE A 128 4.45 8.56 -0.84
N ALA A 129 5.35 8.15 -1.72
CA ALA A 129 6.05 9.08 -2.61
C ALA A 129 5.05 9.83 -3.51
N TYR A 130 4.11 9.11 -4.14
CA TYR A 130 3.07 9.74 -4.97
C TYR A 130 2.11 10.61 -4.16
N HIS A 131 1.69 10.17 -2.98
CA HIS A 131 0.83 10.97 -2.11
C HIS A 131 1.52 12.29 -1.74
N LYS A 132 2.82 12.24 -1.43
CA LYS A 132 3.62 13.42 -1.14
C LYS A 132 3.74 14.36 -2.34
N LYS A 133 3.99 13.83 -3.54
CA LYS A 133 4.01 14.59 -4.81
C LYS A 133 2.70 15.36 -4.99
N ILE A 134 1.56 14.66 -4.92
CA ILE A 134 0.23 15.25 -5.07
C ILE A 134 -0.05 16.32 -3.99
N GLU A 135 0.40 16.12 -2.75
CA GLU A 135 0.27 17.13 -1.70
C GLU A 135 1.09 18.40 -2.00
N MET A 136 2.29 18.25 -2.56
CA MET A 136 3.14 19.39 -2.96
C MET A 136 2.55 20.15 -4.14
N ASP A 137 2.03 19.45 -5.15
CA ASP A 137 1.42 20.06 -6.34
C ASP A 137 0.18 20.90 -5.95
N ASN A 138 -0.66 20.39 -5.04
CA ASN A 138 -1.83 21.11 -4.54
C ASN A 138 -1.48 22.37 -3.72
N LYS A 139 -0.28 22.43 -3.13
CA LYS A 139 0.20 23.61 -2.39
C LYS A 139 0.88 24.63 -3.32
N GLY A 140 1.40 24.20 -4.47
CA GLY A 140 2.08 25.04 -5.45
C GLY A 140 1.13 25.78 -6.41
N GLY A 141 -0.10 25.31 -6.59
CA GLY A 141 -1.11 25.93 -7.47
C GLY A 141 -1.82 27.17 -6.91
N GLY A 142 -1.34 27.72 -5.79
CA GLY A 142 -1.83 28.95 -5.16
C GLY A 142 -0.93 30.16 -5.41
N LYS A 143 -0.37 30.29 -6.61
CA LYS A 143 0.32 31.50 -7.08
C LYS A 143 -0.27 31.99 -8.39
#